data_AF-A0A3D5DJA8-F1
#
_entry.id   AF-A0A3D5DJA8-F1
#
_cell.length_a   1.000
_cell.length_b   1.000
_cell.length_c   1.000
_cell.angle_alpha   90.00
_cell.angle_beta   90.00
_cell.angle_gamma   90.00
#
_symmetry.space_group_name_H-M   'P 1'
#
loop_
_entity.id
_entity.type
_entity.pdbx_description
1 polymer ?
#
loop_
_entity_poly.entity_id
_entity_poly.type
_entity_poly.pdbx_seq_one_letter_code
_entity_poly.pdbx_strand_id
1 'polypeptide(L)'
;MGRRPKPANEQLRALITEAGVSHKGLARRVVELGAARGIRGLAYDHSSVARWLAGEQPREPVPELIVDVLAGLVQRAVSTADVGMADSTVAADVGLTLAATWARCVADAATLWRADLERRRVLGESRGA
;
A
#
# COMPACT_ATOMS: atom_id res chain seq x y z
N MET A 1 31.15 -18.56 -7.69
CA MET A 1 29.87 -19.30 -7.68
C MET A 1 28.80 -18.40 -8.28
N GLY A 2 28.12 -18.81 -9.35
CA GLY A 2 27.10 -18.00 -10.01
C GLY A 2 25.81 -17.94 -9.19
N ARG A 3 25.30 -16.73 -8.92
CA ARG A 3 24.00 -16.53 -8.26
C ARG A 3 22.93 -17.15 -9.17
N ARG A 4 22.20 -18.15 -8.68
CA ARG A 4 21.00 -18.67 -9.36
C ARG A 4 20.05 -17.48 -9.59
N PRO A 5 19.54 -17.26 -10.81
CA PRO A 5 18.60 -16.17 -11.06
C PRO A 5 17.35 -16.40 -10.21
N LYS A 6 16.87 -15.34 -9.57
CA LYS A 6 15.60 -15.38 -8.84
C LYS A 6 14.46 -15.59 -9.84
N PRO A 7 13.37 -16.29 -9.46
CA PRO A 7 12.19 -16.37 -10.31
C PRO A 7 11.62 -14.96 -10.53
N ALA A 8 11.14 -14.70 -11.75
CA ALA A 8 10.49 -13.44 -12.09
C ALA A 8 9.20 -13.26 -11.28
N ASN A 9 8.88 -12.02 -10.92
CA ASN A 9 7.66 -11.67 -10.20
C ASN A 9 6.51 -11.41 -11.20
N GLU A 10 5.85 -12.49 -11.61
CA GLU A 10 4.71 -12.42 -12.55
C GLU A 10 3.46 -11.80 -11.91
N GLN A 11 3.32 -11.89 -10.59
CA GLN A 11 2.21 -11.31 -9.83
C GLN A 11 2.23 -9.77 -9.91
N LEU A 12 3.39 -9.17 -9.63
CA LEU A 12 3.60 -7.73 -9.82
C LEU A 12 3.38 -7.31 -11.28
N ARG A 13 3.84 -8.11 -12.25
CA ARG A 13 3.66 -7.82 -13.68
C ARG A 13 2.18 -7.75 -14.08
N ALA A 14 1.39 -8.69 -13.60
CA ALA A 14 -0.05 -8.74 -13.85
C ALA A 14 -0.74 -7.49 -13.29
N LEU A 15 -0.43 -7.11 -12.05
CA LEU A 15 -1.01 -5.92 -11.41
C LEU A 15 -0.61 -4.61 -12.09
N ILE A 16 0.65 -4.46 -12.52
CA ILE A 16 1.09 -3.28 -13.27
C ILE A 16 0.32 -3.14 -14.58
N THR A 17 0.07 -4.28 -15.24
CA THR A 17 -0.69 -4.34 -16.49
C THR A 17 -2.16 -4.01 -16.27
N GLU A 18 -2.80 -4.61 -15.27
CA GLU A 18 -4.18 -4.34 -14.86
C GLU A 18 -4.39 -2.85 -14.51
N ALA A 19 -3.43 -2.27 -13.76
CA ALA A 19 -3.45 -0.87 -13.38
C ALA A 19 -3.14 0.11 -14.53
N GLY A 20 -2.68 -0.38 -15.69
CA GLY A 20 -2.26 0.46 -16.82
C GLY A 20 -1.15 1.46 -16.48
N VAL A 21 -0.31 1.16 -15.48
CA VAL A 21 0.72 2.08 -14.98
C VAL A 21 2.10 1.75 -15.55
N SER A 22 2.87 2.76 -15.94
CA SER A 22 4.27 2.55 -16.35
C SER A 22 5.19 2.30 -15.16
N HIS A 23 6.34 1.66 -15.37
CA HIS A 23 7.34 1.45 -14.30
C HIS A 23 7.79 2.78 -13.66
N LYS A 24 8.02 3.80 -14.47
CA LYS A 24 8.32 5.16 -13.98
C LYS A 24 7.16 5.73 -13.18
N GLY A 25 5.93 5.52 -13.64
CA GLY A 25 4.71 5.97 -12.97
C GLY A 25 4.46 5.29 -11.62
N LEU A 26 4.79 3.99 -11.51
CA LEU A 26 4.72 3.24 -10.26
C LEU A 26 5.79 3.75 -9.28
N ALA A 27 7.04 3.84 -9.72
CA ALA A 27 8.14 4.31 -8.87
C ALA A 27 7.86 5.70 -8.29
N ARG A 28 7.37 6.63 -9.13
CA ARG A 28 7.01 7.98 -8.69
C ARG A 28 5.94 7.95 -7.59
N ARG A 29 4.86 7.19 -7.78
CA ARG A 29 3.77 7.08 -6.80
C ARG A 29 4.21 6.44 -5.49
N VAL A 30 5.11 5.45 -5.54
CA VAL A 30 5.68 4.83 -4.33
C VAL A 30 6.50 5.85 -3.54
N VAL A 31 7.33 6.65 -4.21
CA VAL A 31 8.10 7.73 -3.57
C VAL A 31 7.17 8.82 -3.02
N GLU A 32 6.17 9.25 -3.79
CA GLU A 32 5.16 10.24 -3.37
C GLU A 32 4.38 9.77 -2.13
N LEU A 33 3.90 8.51 -2.14
CA LEU A 33 3.17 7.93 -1.01
C LEU A 33 4.08 7.79 0.23
N GLY A 34 5.31 7.32 0.05
CA GLY A 34 6.26 7.21 1.16
C GLY A 34 6.60 8.57 1.76
N ALA A 35 6.78 9.60 0.93
CA ALA A 35 6.98 10.97 1.39
C ALA A 35 5.74 11.50 2.16
N ALA A 36 4.53 11.23 1.66
CA ALA A 36 3.28 11.59 2.33
C ALA A 36 3.12 10.90 3.70
N ARG A 37 3.72 9.71 3.87
CA ARG A 37 3.78 8.97 5.14
C ARG A 37 4.98 9.35 6.03
N GLY A 38 5.78 10.33 5.64
CA GLY A 38 6.94 10.78 6.41
C GLY A 38 8.18 9.88 6.30
N ILE A 39 8.17 8.89 5.40
CA ILE A 39 9.32 8.02 5.15
C ILE A 39 10.34 8.80 4.32
N ARG A 40 11.55 8.96 4.87
CA ARG A 40 12.63 9.72 4.22
C ARG A 40 13.58 8.80 3.47
N GLY A 41 14.28 9.35 2.48
CA GLY A 41 15.36 8.66 1.77
C GLY A 41 14.90 7.64 0.73
N LEU A 42 13.62 7.64 0.35
CA LEU A 42 13.14 6.82 -0.77
C LEU A 42 13.54 7.46 -2.09
N ALA A 43 14.32 6.72 -2.88
CA ALA A 43 14.70 7.09 -4.24
C ALA A 43 14.55 5.87 -5.13
N TYR A 44 13.40 5.76 -5.80
CA TYR A 44 13.12 4.68 -6.74
C TYR A 44 12.84 5.23 -8.12
N ASP A 45 13.20 4.42 -9.10
CA ASP A 45 13.05 4.69 -10.51
C ASP A 45 12.54 3.44 -11.25
N HIS A 46 12.36 3.58 -12.56
CA HIS A 46 11.94 2.49 -13.43
C HIS A 46 12.89 1.26 -13.36
N SER A 47 14.20 1.47 -13.14
CA SER A 47 15.19 0.40 -12.97
C SER A 47 14.97 -0.38 -11.67
N SER A 48 14.56 0.30 -10.61
CA SER A 48 14.18 -0.33 -9.34
C SER A 48 12.96 -1.24 -9.54
N VAL A 49 11.94 -0.76 -10.26
CA VAL A 49 10.76 -1.58 -10.62
C VAL A 49 11.14 -2.78 -11.49
N ALA A 50 12.05 -2.60 -12.45
CA ALA A 50 12.55 -3.71 -13.27
C ALA A 50 13.25 -4.79 -12.43
N ARG A 51 14.01 -4.39 -11.40
CA ARG A 51 14.60 -5.34 -10.44
C ARG A 51 13.53 -6.06 -9.62
N TRP A 52 12.46 -5.38 -9.22
CA TRP A 52 11.34 -6.02 -8.52
C TRP A 52 10.62 -7.06 -9.37
N LEU A 53 10.42 -6.76 -10.66
CA LEU A 53 9.91 -7.72 -11.65
C LEU A 53 10.87 -8.90 -11.88
N ALA A 54 12.17 -8.70 -11.70
CA ALA A 54 13.18 -9.75 -11.74
C ALA A 54 13.31 -10.53 -10.41
N GLY A 55 12.40 -10.31 -9.45
CA GLY A 55 12.37 -11.01 -8.16
C GLY A 55 13.22 -10.38 -7.05
N GLU A 56 13.76 -9.17 -7.24
CA GLU A 56 14.37 -8.41 -6.14
C GLU A 56 13.30 -7.81 -5.25
N GLN A 57 13.23 -8.23 -3.99
CA GLN A 57 12.30 -7.63 -3.04
C GLN A 57 12.90 -6.37 -2.43
N PRO A 58 12.21 -5.22 -2.48
CA PRO A 58 12.65 -4.04 -1.75
C PRO A 58 12.46 -4.27 -0.24
N ARG A 59 13.22 -3.55 0.58
CA ARG A 59 13.10 -3.63 2.04
C ARG A 59 11.82 -2.95 2.52
N GLU A 60 11.32 -3.39 3.67
CA GLU A 60 10.28 -2.67 4.40
C GLU A 60 10.65 -1.18 4.57
N PRO A 61 9.68 -0.25 4.43
CA PRO A 61 8.24 -0.47 4.27
C PRO A 61 7.74 -0.53 2.81
N VAL A 62 8.62 -0.74 1.83
CA VAL A 62 8.31 -0.55 0.41
C VAL A 62 7.30 -1.55 -0.16
N PRO A 63 7.31 -2.86 0.20
CA PRO A 63 6.27 -3.79 -0.24
C PRO A 63 4.85 -3.28 0.07
N GLU A 64 4.63 -2.75 1.27
CA GLU A 64 3.34 -2.16 1.68
C GLU A 64 3.00 -0.89 0.87
N LEU A 65 3.99 -0.03 0.58
CA LEU A 65 3.75 1.12 -0.31
C LEU A 65 3.33 0.70 -1.73
N ILE A 66 3.92 -0.38 -2.25
CA ILE A 66 3.55 -0.91 -3.58
C ILE A 66 2.12 -1.45 -3.55
N VAL A 67 1.76 -2.17 -2.49
CA VAL A 67 0.39 -2.66 -2.26
C VAL A 67 -0.61 -1.51 -2.28
N ASP A 68 -0.38 -0.47 -1.48
CA ASP A 68 -1.31 0.66 -1.37
C ASP A 68 -1.45 1.44 -2.67
N VAL A 69 -0.33 1.66 -3.39
CA VAL A 69 -0.36 2.31 -4.71
C VAL A 69 -1.18 1.48 -5.69
N LEU A 70 -0.94 0.17 -5.76
CA LEU A 70 -1.63 -0.69 -6.72
C LEU A 70 -3.10 -0.87 -6.34
N ALA A 71 -3.45 -1.06 -5.06
CA ALA A 71 -4.82 -1.11 -4.57
C ALA A 71 -5.62 0.14 -4.97
N GLY A 72 -5.00 1.33 -4.84
CA GLY A 72 -5.59 2.58 -5.29
C GLY A 72 -5.76 2.70 -6.80
N LEU A 73 -4.93 2.03 -7.60
CA LEU A 73 -5.04 2.04 -9.07
C LEU A 73 -6.06 1.02 -9.59
N VAL A 74 -6.09 -0.19 -9.02
CA VAL A 74 -7.00 -1.27 -9.44
C VAL A 74 -8.37 -1.23 -8.75
N GLN A 75 -8.56 -0.34 -7.77
CA GLN A 75 -9.83 -0.14 -7.04
C GLN A 75 -10.34 -1.41 -6.33
N ARG A 76 -9.41 -2.24 -5.84
CA ARG A 76 -9.70 -3.43 -5.05
C ARG A 76 -8.61 -3.63 -3.99
N ALA A 77 -8.90 -4.47 -3.01
CA ALA A 77 -7.89 -4.91 -2.06
C ALA A 77 -6.76 -5.65 -2.80
N VAL A 78 -5.52 -5.34 -2.40
CA VAL A 78 -4.28 -5.97 -2.84
C VAL A 78 -3.51 -6.27 -1.56
N SER A 79 -2.83 -7.41 -1.50
CA SER A 79 -1.96 -7.82 -0.40
C SER A 79 -0.51 -7.95 -0.86
N THR A 80 0.43 -8.07 0.09
CA THR A 80 1.84 -8.35 -0.23
C THR A 80 2.00 -9.68 -0.98
N ALA A 81 1.12 -10.66 -0.74
CA ALA A 81 1.07 -11.90 -1.51
C ALA A 81 0.62 -11.67 -2.96
N ASP A 82 -0.36 -10.78 -3.19
CA ASP A 82 -0.86 -10.47 -4.53
C ASP A 82 0.19 -9.73 -5.40
N VAL A 83 1.14 -9.03 -4.79
CA VAL A 83 2.27 -8.38 -5.49
C VAL A 83 3.54 -9.26 -5.54
N GLY A 84 3.50 -10.48 -5.00
CA GLY A 84 4.67 -11.37 -4.95
C GLY A 84 5.79 -10.89 -4.04
N MET A 85 5.43 -10.21 -2.95
CA MET A 85 6.35 -9.68 -1.93
C MET A 85 5.92 -10.06 -0.50
N ALA A 86 5.16 -11.14 -0.33
CA ALA A 86 4.86 -11.66 1.01
C ALA A 86 6.16 -12.06 1.71
N ASP A 87 6.34 -11.53 2.92
CA ASP A 87 7.49 -11.80 3.76
C ASP A 87 7.62 -13.31 4.00
N SER A 88 8.80 -13.89 3.74
CA SER A 88 9.04 -15.30 4.07
C SER A 88 9.26 -15.52 5.58
N THR A 89 9.19 -14.47 6.40
CA THR A 89 9.48 -14.54 7.84
C THR A 89 8.67 -13.53 8.67
N VAL A 90 7.35 -13.71 8.81
CA VAL A 90 6.61 -13.07 9.92
C VAL A 90 5.83 -14.13 10.69
N ALA A 91 6.24 -14.34 11.94
CA ALA A 91 5.56 -15.22 12.89
C ALA A 91 4.08 -14.81 13.01
N ALA A 92 3.18 -15.77 12.81
CA ALA A 92 1.74 -15.60 12.69
C ALA A 92 1.07 -14.78 13.81
N ASP A 93 1.70 -14.70 14.98
CA ASP A 93 1.22 -13.98 16.16
C ASP A 93 1.21 -12.44 15.99
N VAL A 94 2.22 -11.89 15.32
CA VAL A 94 2.31 -10.44 15.08
C VAL A 94 1.27 -10.00 14.03
N GLY A 95 1.02 -10.84 13.02
CA GLY A 95 0.03 -10.57 11.98
C GLY A 95 -1.40 -10.52 12.53
N LEU A 96 -1.75 -11.41 13.46
CA LEU A 96 -3.07 -11.43 14.11
C LEU A 96 -3.28 -10.21 15.02
N THR A 97 -2.25 -9.83 15.77
CA THR A 97 -2.32 -8.67 16.66
C THR A 97 -2.49 -7.37 15.87
N LEU A 98 -1.73 -7.17 14.79
CA LEU A 98 -1.83 -5.97 13.95
C LEU A 98 -3.17 -5.88 13.22
N ALA A 99 -3.68 -6.98 12.68
CA ALA A 99 -4.99 -7.02 12.00
C ALA A 99 -6.14 -6.66 12.96
N ALA A 100 -6.10 -7.17 14.21
CA ALA A 100 -7.08 -6.85 15.23
C ALA A 100 -7.04 -5.36 15.63
N THR A 101 -5.85 -4.78 15.78
CA THR A 101 -5.70 -3.34 16.09
C THR A 101 -6.11 -2.45 14.93
N TRP A 102 -5.77 -2.81 13.68
CA TRP A 102 -6.14 -2.04 12.50
C TRP A 102 -7.65 -1.96 12.31
N ALA A 103 -8.34 -3.10 12.39
CA ALA A 103 -9.80 -3.15 12.32
C ALA A 103 -10.44 -2.24 13.40
N ARG A 104 -9.84 -2.20 14.59
CA ARG A 104 -10.29 -1.32 15.67
C ARG A 104 -10.06 0.16 15.37
N CYS A 105 -8.87 0.53 14.90
CA CYS A 105 -8.57 1.92 14.53
C CYS A 105 -9.49 2.44 13.41
N VAL A 106 -9.81 1.61 12.41
CA VAL A 106 -10.76 1.96 11.34
C VAL A 106 -12.17 2.17 11.90
N ALA A 107 -12.61 1.31 12.82
CA ALA A 107 -13.92 1.45 13.47
C ALA A 107 -14.01 2.71 14.34
N ASP A 108 -12.93 3.05 15.06
CA ASP A 108 -12.85 4.25 15.89
C ASP A 108 -12.85 5.51 15.00
N ALA A 109 -12.08 5.52 13.91
CA ALA A 109 -12.07 6.62 12.94
C ALA A 109 -13.44 6.83 12.27
N ALA A 110 -14.12 5.75 11.87
CA ALA A 110 -15.47 5.81 11.30
C ALA A 110 -16.52 6.31 12.32
N THR A 111 -16.31 6.07 13.61
CA THR A 111 -17.18 6.58 14.68
C THR A 111 -16.96 8.08 14.90
N LEU A 112 -15.71 8.53 14.93
CA LEU A 112 -15.37 9.95 15.00
C LEU A 112 -15.92 10.73 13.80
N TRP A 113 -15.79 10.19 12.60
CA TRP A 113 -16.32 10.82 11.38
C TRP A 113 -17.85 10.95 11.40
N ARG A 114 -18.57 9.89 11.82
CA ARG A 114 -20.04 9.95 11.96
C ARG A 114 -20.48 10.97 13.00
N ALA A 115 -19.76 11.06 14.12
CA ALA A 115 -20.03 12.07 15.14
C ALA A 115 -19.78 13.50 14.64
N ASP A 116 -18.75 13.70 13.81
CA ASP A 116 -18.45 15.00 13.20
C ASP A 116 -19.53 15.43 12.19
N LEU A 117 -20.06 14.49 11.39
CA LEU A 117 -21.16 14.76 10.46
C LEU A 117 -22.46 15.16 11.17
N GLU A 118 -22.80 14.50 12.28
CA GLU A 118 -24.02 14.83 13.05
C GLU A 118 -23.91 16.22 13.69
N ARG A 119 -22.73 16.57 14.22
CA ARG A 119 -22.48 17.91 14.76
C ARG A 119 -22.61 19.00 13.70
N ARG A 120 -22.20 18.74 12.45
CA ARG A 120 -22.37 19.69 11.34
C ARG A 120 -23.82 19.84 10.88
N ARG A 121 -24.64 18.80 11.01
CA ARG A 121 -26.09 18.88 10.73
C ARG A 121 -26.83 19.76 11.73
N VAL A 122 -26.57 19.58 13.03
CA VAL A 122 -27.17 20.39 14.11
C VAL A 122 -26.77 21.87 14.00
N LEU A 123 -25.55 22.16 13.53
CA LEU A 123 -25.09 23.54 13.28
C LEU A 123 -25.58 24.14 11.95
N GLY A 124 -26.09 23.30 11.02
CA GLY A 124 -26.72 23.75 9.77
C GLY A 124 -28.21 24.08 9.93
N GLU A 125 -28.90 23.47 10.88
CA GLU A 125 -30.33 23.71 11.15
C GLU A 125 -30.61 24.96 12.02
N SER A 126 -29.59 25.57 12.63
CA SER A 126 -29.72 26.74 13.52
C SER A 126 -29.63 28.10 12.82
N ARG A 127 -29.79 28.15 11.49
CA ARG A 127 -29.82 29.40 10.68
C ARG A 127 -31.11 29.61 9.87
N GLY A 128 -32.22 29.09 10.36
CA GLY A 128 -33.56 29.38 9.83
C GLY A 128 -34.60 29.44 10.95
N ALA A 129 -34.70 30.58 11.61
CA ALA A 129 -35.87 31.01 12.37
C ALA A 129 -35.99 32.54 12.23
#